data_AF-A0A1G8EDR8-F1
#
_entry.id   AF-A0A1G8EDR8-F1
#
_cell.length_a   1.000
_cell.length_b   1.000
_cell.length_c   1.000
_cell.angle_alpha   90.00
_cell.angle_beta   90.00
_cell.angle_gamma   90.00
#
_symmetry.space_group_name_H-M   'P 1'
#
loop_
_entity.id
_entity.type
_entity.pdbx_description
1 polymer ?
#
loop_
_entity_poly.entity_id
_entity_poly.type
_entity_poly.pdbx_seq_one_letter_code
_entity_poly.pdbx_strand_id
1 'polypeptide(L)'
;MATGSFSLLDHPWLPVRRADGRVDRIRPDQLTDFTGGAHAPVVALAAPRPDFNGALLEFLIGLVSTACPPADGEAWDEGWQSPPSPETLRAAFSAHARALVLDGAGPRFLQDEAALSGDETGVEALLIDAPGQQTRSRNTDLFVHRDRVARLSRPAAAWALLTLQTYAPGGGAGHMTSLRGGGPLTTVVLPPADPPGSATLWHLIWLNAESRPDCEERRPSGAPADPAAIFPWLGPTRVSGKQGRRTTQAEVDPRHVWFAMPRRIRLAFRAAEPGEACDLTGEADPVMVAGYVTRPYGFQYGEGGFRHPLSPYYRPKPGADWLPVHGGPSGIGYRDWLALTLESGESGEATRRCAAGVSAARARLAGLGGYDGVRLRAFGYDMDNMKARGWVEAEMPLLLSPDEDTRDRLHGTAAALVAAAQIIARATVDAIKEALFPNPKKNARGDFGHLEARFWRATESAFFAALTAAAGQGRETEEAYLVPRRGFLRALRAAAAALFDELAPVEGLELAEFRRVVSARSWLTGHFVPELKDGRKVVEALGLPPPEKPKARPSAKRRPAKT
;
A
#
# COMPACT_ATOMS: atom_id res chain seq x y z
N MET A 1 4.00 -36.12 25.01
CA MET A 1 4.37 -35.00 25.89
C MET A 1 3.38 -33.88 25.63
N ALA A 2 2.79 -33.31 26.68
CA ALA A 2 1.53 -32.55 26.64
C ALA A 2 1.41 -31.64 25.41
N THR A 3 0.41 -31.91 24.58
CA THR A 3 -0.05 -31.06 23.46
C THR A 3 -0.68 -29.80 24.06
N GLY A 4 0.15 -28.88 24.54
CA GLY A 4 -0.26 -27.53 24.93
C GLY A 4 -0.70 -26.74 23.70
N SER A 5 -1.54 -25.73 23.92
CA SER A 5 -1.96 -24.83 22.86
C SER A 5 -0.80 -23.99 22.32
N PHE A 6 -0.83 -23.65 21.05
CA PHE A 6 0.11 -22.78 20.37
C PHE A 6 -0.24 -21.31 20.61
N SER A 7 0.44 -20.73 21.59
CA SER A 7 0.40 -19.29 21.85
C SER A 7 1.44 -18.58 21.00
N LEU A 8 1.00 -17.56 20.25
CA LEU A 8 1.83 -16.64 19.46
C LEU A 8 2.74 -15.77 20.33
N LEU A 9 2.46 -15.69 21.64
CA LEU A 9 3.31 -15.02 22.61
C LEU A 9 4.42 -15.94 23.13
N ASP A 10 4.18 -17.26 23.20
CA ASP A 10 5.09 -18.22 23.83
C ASP A 10 5.97 -18.99 22.84
N HIS A 11 5.51 -19.12 21.60
CA HIS A 11 6.20 -19.87 20.56
C HIS A 11 6.77 -18.93 19.50
N PRO A 12 8.03 -19.14 19.06
CA PRO A 12 8.58 -18.38 17.95
C PRO A 12 7.81 -18.66 16.66
N TRP A 13 7.26 -17.62 16.04
CA TRP A 13 6.42 -17.75 14.84
C TRP A 13 6.61 -16.60 13.85
N LEU A 14 7.26 -15.50 14.24
CA LEU A 14 7.54 -14.37 13.35
C LEU A 14 8.81 -14.67 12.57
N PRO A 15 8.75 -14.84 11.23
CA PRO A 15 9.93 -15.05 10.43
C PRO A 15 10.65 -13.72 10.24
N VAL A 16 11.93 -13.67 10.61
CA VAL A 16 12.72 -12.43 10.57
C VAL A 16 14.08 -12.64 9.93
N ARG A 17 14.63 -11.55 9.41
CA ARG A 17 16.01 -11.45 8.97
C ARG A 17 16.74 -10.47 9.86
N ARG A 18 17.92 -10.88 10.33
CA ARG A 18 18.81 -10.08 11.18
C ARG A 18 19.88 -9.37 10.37
N ALA A 19 20.53 -8.38 10.99
CA ALA A 19 21.58 -7.58 10.36
C ALA A 19 22.80 -8.41 9.91
N ASP A 20 23.06 -9.55 10.58
CA ASP A 20 24.10 -10.52 10.22
C ASP A 20 23.71 -11.45 9.05
N GLY A 21 22.51 -11.28 8.49
CA GLY A 21 21.98 -12.09 7.40
C GLY A 21 21.27 -13.37 7.85
N ARG A 22 21.29 -13.72 9.14
CA ARG A 22 20.56 -14.90 9.65
C ARG A 22 19.06 -14.71 9.47
N VAL A 23 18.39 -15.79 9.06
CA VAL A 23 16.93 -15.92 9.06
C VAL A 23 16.54 -16.88 10.16
N ASP A 24 15.71 -16.44 11.10
CA ASP A 24 15.18 -17.25 12.19
C ASP A 24 13.73 -16.88 12.51
N ARG A 25 13.12 -17.59 13.47
CA ARG A 25 11.80 -17.27 14.00
C ARG A 25 11.94 -16.71 15.41
N ILE A 26 11.18 -15.66 15.69
CA ILE A 26 11.15 -15.02 17.00
C ILE A 26 9.72 -14.96 17.56
N ARG A 27 9.63 -14.75 18.87
CA ARG A 27 8.40 -14.29 19.53
C ARG A 27 8.27 -12.76 19.40
N PRO A 28 7.07 -12.18 19.57
CA PRO A 28 6.89 -10.73 19.53
C PRO A 28 7.78 -9.97 20.52
N ASP A 29 8.01 -10.50 21.73
CA ASP A 29 8.88 -9.88 22.74
C ASP A 29 10.36 -9.80 22.33
N GLN A 30 10.79 -10.64 21.40
CA GLN A 30 12.18 -10.71 20.96
C GLN A 30 12.50 -9.73 19.82
N LEU A 31 11.57 -8.85 19.42
CA LEU A 31 11.83 -7.79 18.43
C LEU A 31 13.00 -6.88 18.84
N THR A 32 13.21 -6.73 20.15
CA THR A 32 14.25 -5.89 20.74
C THR A 32 15.32 -6.71 21.48
N ASP A 33 15.49 -7.99 21.15
CA ASP A 33 16.50 -8.87 21.77
C ASP A 33 17.96 -8.46 21.53
N PHE A 34 18.18 -7.47 20.66
CA PHE A 34 19.46 -6.82 20.41
C PHE A 34 19.86 -5.80 21.51
N THR A 35 18.91 -5.32 22.31
CA THR A 35 19.16 -4.30 23.36
C THR A 35 20.11 -4.79 24.46
N GLY A 36 20.19 -6.12 24.66
CA GLY A 36 21.14 -6.76 25.58
C GLY A 36 22.49 -7.13 24.95
N GLY A 37 22.74 -6.80 23.68
CA GLY A 37 23.98 -7.12 22.95
C GLY A 37 24.17 -8.60 22.60
N ALA A 38 23.22 -9.48 22.95
CA ALA A 38 23.31 -10.92 22.72
C ALA A 38 23.00 -11.34 21.28
N HIS A 39 22.26 -10.50 20.53
CA HIS A 39 21.76 -10.83 19.20
C HIS A 39 21.93 -9.67 18.22
N ALA A 40 22.18 -10.00 16.95
CA ALA A 40 22.15 -9.02 15.87
C ALA A 40 20.73 -8.44 15.72
N PRO A 41 20.59 -7.12 15.48
CA PRO A 41 19.30 -6.47 15.31
C PRO A 41 18.44 -7.12 14.23
N VAL A 42 17.15 -7.23 14.51
CA VAL A 42 16.16 -7.62 13.51
C VAL A 42 15.95 -6.45 12.55
N VAL A 43 16.09 -6.68 11.25
CA VAL A 43 16.04 -5.60 10.23
C VAL A 43 14.88 -5.76 9.25
N ALA A 44 14.30 -6.95 9.13
CA ALA A 44 13.15 -7.18 8.26
C ALA A 44 12.36 -8.43 8.67
N LEU A 45 11.11 -8.50 8.23
CA LEU A 45 10.35 -9.75 8.17
C LEU A 45 10.84 -10.60 6.99
N ALA A 46 10.75 -11.93 7.13
CA ALA A 46 11.28 -12.90 6.18
C ALA A 46 10.27 -14.02 5.84
N ALA A 47 8.98 -13.69 5.80
CA ALA A 47 7.96 -14.64 5.38
C ALA A 47 8.17 -15.05 3.90
N PRO A 48 7.79 -16.28 3.50
CA PRO A 48 8.01 -16.79 2.14
C PRO A 48 7.19 -16.07 1.05
N ARG A 49 6.26 -15.19 1.45
CA ARG A 49 5.42 -14.41 0.55
C ARG A 49 5.38 -12.94 0.97
N PRO A 50 5.32 -11.98 0.02
CA PRO A 50 5.32 -10.56 0.34
C PRO A 50 4.04 -10.09 1.03
N ASP A 51 2.89 -10.68 0.68
CA ASP A 51 1.60 -10.40 1.33
C ASP A 51 1.60 -10.78 2.82
N PHE A 52 2.27 -11.88 3.17
CA PHE A 52 2.48 -12.28 4.56
C PHE A 52 3.35 -11.27 5.30
N ASN A 53 4.43 -10.77 4.69
CA ASN A 53 5.25 -9.71 5.29
C ASN A 53 4.44 -8.43 5.52
N GLY A 54 3.57 -8.05 4.57
CA GLY A 54 2.66 -6.92 4.73
C GLY A 54 1.70 -7.10 5.91
N ALA A 55 1.00 -8.23 5.97
CA ALA A 55 0.03 -8.54 7.04
C ALA A 55 0.69 -8.62 8.42
N LEU A 56 1.88 -9.23 8.51
CA LEU A 56 2.66 -9.33 9.74
C LEU A 56 3.13 -7.95 10.23
N LEU A 57 3.59 -7.09 9.32
CA LEU A 57 3.99 -5.73 9.69
C LEU A 57 2.81 -4.94 10.26
N GLU A 58 1.65 -5.00 9.61
CA GLU A 58 0.44 -4.35 10.11
C GLU A 58 0.00 -4.90 11.47
N PHE A 59 0.07 -6.22 11.66
CA PHE A 59 -0.23 -6.86 12.93
C PHE A 59 0.73 -6.41 14.04
N LEU A 60 2.04 -6.33 13.77
CA LEU A 60 3.03 -5.93 14.76
C LEU A 60 2.86 -4.45 15.15
N ILE A 61 2.59 -3.57 14.18
CA ILE A 61 2.24 -2.17 14.45
C ILE A 61 0.98 -2.10 15.30
N GLY A 62 -0.06 -2.87 14.97
CA GLY A 62 -1.31 -2.92 15.74
C GLY A 62 -1.13 -3.48 17.15
N LEU A 63 -0.29 -4.50 17.33
CA LEU A 63 0.03 -5.09 18.63
C LEU A 63 0.74 -4.08 19.54
N VAL A 64 1.77 -3.39 19.02
CA VAL A 64 2.48 -2.34 19.76
C VAL A 64 1.53 -1.18 20.08
N SER A 65 0.76 -0.71 19.10
CA SER A 65 -0.23 0.37 19.28
C SER A 65 -1.35 0.01 20.28
N THR A 66 -1.57 -1.28 20.54
CA THR A 66 -2.59 -1.76 21.47
C THR A 66 -2.04 -2.01 22.87
N ALA A 67 -0.88 -2.64 22.96
CA ALA A 67 -0.32 -3.15 24.22
C ALA A 67 0.64 -2.17 24.91
N CYS A 68 1.41 -1.41 24.13
CA CYS A 68 2.38 -0.45 24.62
C CYS A 68 2.46 0.81 23.74
N PRO A 69 1.33 1.49 23.45
CA PRO A 69 1.37 2.73 22.68
C PRO A 69 2.14 3.82 23.42
N PRO A 70 2.87 4.71 22.72
CA PRO A 70 3.50 5.86 23.34
C PRO A 70 2.43 6.73 24.01
N ALA A 71 2.69 7.14 25.25
CA ALA A 71 1.76 7.95 26.04
C ALA A 71 1.67 9.39 25.52
N ASP A 72 2.79 9.91 25.04
CA ASP A 72 3.00 11.26 24.52
C ASP A 72 4.26 11.29 23.64
N GLY A 73 4.71 12.49 23.26
CA GLY A 73 5.91 12.67 22.45
C GLY A 73 7.20 12.25 23.17
N GLU A 74 7.31 12.49 24.48
CA GLU A 74 8.50 12.15 25.27
C GLU A 74 8.67 10.64 25.38
N ALA A 75 7.58 9.92 25.68
CA ALA A 75 7.57 8.46 25.67
C ALA A 75 7.89 7.88 24.28
N TRP A 76 7.49 8.57 23.21
CA TRP A 76 7.87 8.18 21.85
C TRP A 76 9.37 8.34 21.60
N ASP A 77 9.95 9.49 21.99
CA ASP A 77 11.39 9.75 21.85
C ASP A 77 12.22 8.73 22.66
N GLU A 78 11.79 8.39 23.88
CA GLU A 78 12.43 7.38 24.71
C GLU A 78 12.43 6.00 24.02
N GLY A 79 11.27 5.54 23.54
CA GLY A 79 11.17 4.23 22.85
C GLY A 79 11.91 4.18 21.52
N TRP A 80 12.16 5.34 20.90
CA TRP A 80 13.01 5.46 19.71
C TRP A 80 14.49 5.36 20.05
N GLN A 81 14.95 6.14 21.04
CA GLN A 81 16.38 6.21 21.41
C GLN A 81 16.84 4.97 22.19
N SER A 82 15.97 4.45 23.07
CA SER A 82 16.20 3.33 23.96
C SER A 82 15.08 2.31 23.82
N PRO A 83 15.11 1.44 22.79
CA PRO A 83 14.11 0.39 22.62
C PRO A 83 13.92 -0.43 23.91
N PRO A 84 12.68 -0.81 24.26
CA PRO A 84 12.40 -1.54 25.50
C PRO A 84 13.06 -2.93 25.50
N SER A 85 13.39 -3.46 26.68
CA SER A 85 13.90 -4.83 26.78
C SER A 85 12.83 -5.86 26.39
N PRO A 86 13.22 -7.08 26.00
CA PRO A 86 12.27 -8.16 25.72
C PRO A 86 11.32 -8.45 26.88
N GLU A 87 11.78 -8.36 28.13
CA GLU A 87 10.97 -8.58 29.33
C GLU A 87 9.88 -7.51 29.48
N THR A 88 10.19 -6.26 29.16
CA THR A 88 9.21 -5.16 29.16
C THR A 88 8.15 -5.37 28.09
N LEU A 89 8.56 -5.73 26.85
CA LEU A 89 7.61 -6.07 25.78
C LEU A 89 6.76 -7.28 26.16
N ARG A 90 7.37 -8.30 26.75
CA ARG A 90 6.69 -9.50 27.21
C ARG A 90 5.62 -9.17 28.25
N ALA A 91 5.93 -8.32 29.22
CA ALA A 91 4.97 -7.88 30.23
C ALA A 91 3.78 -7.14 29.60
N ALA A 92 4.04 -6.21 28.66
CA ALA A 92 3.00 -5.49 27.94
C ALA A 92 2.09 -6.43 27.13
N PHE A 93 2.67 -7.35 26.36
CA PHE A 93 1.90 -8.29 25.53
C PHE A 93 1.15 -9.34 26.35
N SER A 94 1.62 -9.69 27.55
CA SER A 94 0.98 -10.68 28.41
C SER A 94 -0.43 -10.27 28.85
N ALA A 95 -0.73 -8.96 28.92
CA ALA A 95 -2.08 -8.45 29.17
C ALA A 95 -3.10 -8.91 28.10
N HIS A 96 -2.62 -9.29 26.92
CA HIS A 96 -3.42 -9.75 25.78
C HIS A 96 -3.19 -11.21 25.42
N ALA A 97 -2.53 -12.00 26.28
CA ALA A 97 -2.15 -13.39 25.99
C ALA A 97 -3.32 -14.25 25.50
N ARG A 98 -4.52 -14.08 26.07
CA ARG A 98 -5.74 -14.81 25.67
C ARG A 98 -6.13 -14.58 24.21
N ALA A 99 -5.84 -13.41 23.64
CA ALA A 99 -6.11 -13.08 22.24
C ALA A 99 -5.12 -13.77 21.29
N LEU A 100 -3.94 -14.15 21.79
CA LEU A 100 -2.80 -14.63 21.00
C LEU A 100 -2.67 -16.16 20.96
N VAL A 101 -3.75 -16.89 21.25
CA VAL A 101 -3.75 -18.36 21.25
C VAL A 101 -4.34 -18.88 19.93
N LEU A 102 -3.57 -19.62 19.12
CA LEU A 102 -3.97 -20.06 17.78
C LEU A 102 -4.84 -21.32 17.78
N ASP A 103 -4.56 -22.27 18.67
CA ASP A 103 -5.25 -23.56 18.77
C ASP A 103 -5.66 -23.90 20.22
N GLY A 104 -6.32 -25.03 20.43
CA GLY A 104 -6.81 -25.43 21.76
C GLY A 104 -8.28 -25.08 22.02
N ALA A 105 -8.70 -25.13 23.28
CA ALA A 105 -10.10 -24.89 23.67
C ALA A 105 -10.44 -23.39 23.73
N GLY A 106 -11.68 -23.04 23.38
CA GLY A 106 -12.21 -21.67 23.50
C GLY A 106 -11.88 -20.74 22.32
N PRO A 107 -11.81 -19.42 22.59
CA PRO A 107 -11.39 -18.41 21.61
C PRO A 107 -10.04 -18.72 20.99
N ARG A 108 -9.94 -18.58 19.66
CA ARG A 108 -8.68 -18.77 18.93
C ARG A 108 -8.40 -17.54 18.05
N PHE A 109 -7.13 -17.19 17.96
CA PHE A 109 -6.62 -16.07 17.18
C PHE A 109 -7.25 -16.03 15.79
N LEU A 110 -7.96 -14.93 15.51
CA LEU A 110 -8.61 -14.61 14.23
C LEU A 110 -9.58 -15.67 13.67
N GLN A 111 -10.14 -16.49 14.55
CA GLN A 111 -11.11 -17.53 14.20
C GLN A 111 -12.49 -17.23 14.80
N ASP A 112 -13.53 -17.80 14.20
CA ASP A 112 -14.89 -17.74 14.75
C ASP A 112 -14.90 -18.24 16.19
N GLU A 113 -15.62 -17.58 17.09
CA GLU A 113 -15.66 -18.00 18.49
C GLU A 113 -16.42 -19.32 18.66
N ALA A 114 -17.46 -19.54 17.87
CA ALA A 114 -18.19 -20.80 17.89
C ALA A 114 -17.45 -21.89 17.10
N ALA A 115 -17.75 -23.14 17.43
CA ALA A 115 -17.44 -24.23 16.52
C ALA A 115 -18.32 -24.08 15.27
N LEU A 116 -17.72 -24.27 14.08
CA LEU A 116 -18.44 -24.24 12.82
C LEU A 116 -18.70 -25.66 12.34
N SER A 117 -19.93 -25.94 11.91
CA SER A 117 -20.27 -27.15 11.16
C SER A 117 -20.18 -26.87 9.66
N GLY A 118 -19.93 -27.90 8.85
CA GLY A 118 -19.88 -27.80 7.39
C GLY A 118 -18.75 -28.64 6.81
N ASP A 119 -18.65 -28.64 5.48
CA ASP A 119 -17.57 -29.33 4.78
C ASP A 119 -16.23 -28.61 5.00
N GLU A 120 -15.17 -29.40 5.13
CA GLU A 120 -13.82 -28.87 5.26
C GLU A 120 -13.32 -28.36 3.89
N THR A 121 -12.77 -27.16 3.89
CA THR A 121 -12.08 -26.57 2.74
C THR A 121 -10.58 -26.77 2.93
N GLY A 122 -9.87 -27.19 1.87
CA GLY A 122 -8.42 -27.34 1.91
C GLY A 122 -7.70 -26.04 2.26
N VAL A 123 -6.60 -26.14 3.02
CA VAL A 123 -5.91 -24.98 3.60
C VAL A 123 -5.35 -24.01 2.55
N GLU A 124 -5.07 -24.48 1.33
CA GLU A 124 -4.66 -23.64 0.20
C GLU A 124 -5.62 -22.46 -0.03
N ALA A 125 -6.92 -22.65 0.22
CA ALA A 125 -7.93 -21.61 0.02
C ALA A 125 -7.83 -20.43 1.01
N LEU A 126 -6.96 -20.52 2.03
CA LEU A 126 -6.58 -19.35 2.83
C LEU A 126 -5.66 -18.38 2.06
N LEU A 127 -4.96 -18.86 1.03
CA LEU A 127 -4.11 -18.03 0.19
C LEU A 127 -5.00 -17.25 -0.79
N ILE A 128 -4.90 -15.93 -0.78
CA ILE A 128 -5.80 -15.03 -1.52
C ILE A 128 -5.72 -15.24 -3.05
N ASP A 129 -4.56 -15.67 -3.55
CA ASP A 129 -4.30 -15.97 -4.97
C ASP A 129 -4.71 -17.41 -5.36
N ALA A 130 -5.09 -18.26 -4.42
CA ALA A 130 -5.50 -19.63 -4.73
C ALA A 130 -6.77 -19.66 -5.58
N PRO A 131 -6.83 -20.51 -6.62
CA PRO A 131 -7.96 -20.53 -7.53
C PRO A 131 -9.17 -21.20 -6.89
N GLY A 132 -10.26 -20.42 -6.76
CA GLY A 132 -11.56 -20.95 -6.35
C GLY A 132 -12.18 -21.90 -7.38
N GLN A 133 -13.28 -22.56 -7.00
CA GLN A 133 -13.94 -23.59 -7.82
C GLN A 133 -14.27 -23.12 -9.25
N GLN A 134 -14.82 -21.91 -9.41
CA GLN A 134 -15.12 -21.36 -10.75
C GLN A 134 -13.86 -21.06 -11.57
N THR A 135 -12.80 -20.58 -10.93
CA THR A 135 -11.53 -20.29 -11.60
C THR A 135 -10.92 -21.58 -12.14
N ARG A 136 -10.92 -22.65 -11.33
CA ARG A 136 -10.48 -23.99 -11.73
C ARG A 136 -11.34 -24.55 -12.86
N SER A 137 -12.68 -24.47 -12.76
CA SER A 137 -13.59 -25.03 -13.78
C SER A 137 -13.54 -24.30 -15.12
N ARG A 138 -13.28 -22.99 -15.10
CA ARG A 138 -13.10 -22.16 -16.30
C ARG A 138 -11.65 -22.14 -16.81
N ASN A 139 -10.73 -22.78 -16.10
CA ASN A 139 -9.30 -22.79 -16.40
C ASN A 139 -8.70 -21.38 -16.56
N THR A 140 -9.10 -20.45 -15.69
CA THR A 140 -8.66 -19.04 -15.73
C THR A 140 -7.55 -18.73 -14.74
N ASP A 141 -6.84 -19.75 -14.26
CA ASP A 141 -5.75 -19.73 -13.28
C ASP A 141 -4.39 -20.10 -13.90
N LEU A 142 -4.16 -19.70 -15.16
CA LEU A 142 -3.00 -20.10 -15.97
C LEU A 142 -1.63 -19.93 -15.28
N PHE A 143 -1.49 -18.92 -14.42
CA PHE A 143 -0.23 -18.59 -13.73
C PHE A 143 -0.16 -19.12 -12.30
N VAL A 144 -1.21 -19.80 -11.81
CA VAL A 144 -1.27 -20.34 -10.45
C VAL A 144 -1.23 -21.86 -10.51
N HIS A 145 -0.14 -22.42 -9.98
CA HIS A 145 -0.01 -23.85 -9.81
C HIS A 145 -0.97 -24.34 -8.72
N ARG A 146 -1.87 -25.25 -9.08
CA ARG A 146 -2.86 -25.84 -8.16
C ARG A 146 -2.21 -26.82 -7.20
N ASP A 147 -2.85 -26.99 -6.04
CA ASP A 147 -2.57 -28.04 -5.06
C ASP A 147 -1.12 -28.02 -4.56
N ARG A 148 -0.54 -26.80 -4.47
CA ARG A 148 0.82 -26.57 -3.97
C ARG A 148 0.91 -26.61 -2.46
N VAL A 149 -0.20 -26.34 -1.78
CA VAL A 149 -0.26 -26.23 -0.31
C VAL A 149 -1.39 -27.09 0.21
N ALA A 150 -1.08 -28.33 0.53
CA ALA A 150 -2.01 -29.26 1.17
C ALA A 150 -1.98 -29.14 2.70
N ARG A 151 -0.87 -28.64 3.28
CA ARG A 151 -0.68 -28.59 4.73
C ARG A 151 0.24 -27.48 5.20
N LEU A 152 -0.11 -26.88 6.33
CA LEU A 152 0.65 -25.81 6.97
C LEU A 152 1.04 -26.20 8.40
N SER A 153 2.24 -25.76 8.83
CA SER A 153 2.58 -25.69 10.24
C SER A 153 1.75 -24.60 10.95
N ARG A 154 1.73 -24.59 12.27
CA ARG A 154 0.95 -23.60 13.03
C ARG A 154 1.37 -22.16 12.75
N PRO A 155 2.68 -21.81 12.66
CA PRO A 155 3.09 -20.46 12.23
C PRO A 155 2.60 -20.08 10.84
N ALA A 156 2.76 -20.96 9.84
CA ALA A 156 2.33 -20.67 8.48
C ALA A 156 0.80 -20.54 8.35
N ALA A 157 0.04 -21.33 9.11
CA ALA A 157 -1.41 -21.20 9.19
C ALA A 157 -1.83 -19.86 9.83
N ALA A 158 -1.12 -19.39 10.85
CA ALA A 158 -1.33 -18.08 11.44
C ALA A 158 -1.06 -16.94 10.45
N TRP A 159 0.03 -17.02 9.66
CA TRP A 159 0.34 -16.03 8.62
C TRP A 159 -0.75 -15.98 7.54
N ALA A 160 -1.17 -17.14 7.05
CA ALA A 160 -2.21 -17.23 6.02
C ALA A 160 -3.56 -16.70 6.52
N LEU A 161 -3.97 -17.10 7.74
CA LEU A 161 -5.22 -16.62 8.35
C LEU A 161 -5.20 -15.11 8.60
N LEU A 162 -4.10 -14.58 9.17
CA LEU A 162 -3.92 -13.15 9.39
C LEU A 162 -4.03 -12.39 8.07
N THR A 163 -3.29 -12.82 7.05
CA THR A 163 -3.31 -12.18 5.72
C THR A 163 -4.70 -12.18 5.11
N LEU A 164 -5.41 -13.32 5.18
CA LEU A 164 -6.78 -13.42 4.68
C LEU A 164 -7.72 -12.46 5.41
N GLN A 165 -7.66 -12.36 6.74
CA GLN A 165 -8.54 -11.45 7.49
C GLN A 165 -8.23 -9.98 7.18
N THR A 166 -6.94 -9.63 7.07
CA THR A 166 -6.46 -8.27 6.81
C THR A 166 -6.81 -7.76 5.42
N TYR A 167 -6.76 -8.62 4.39
CA TYR A 167 -6.97 -8.23 2.99
C TYR A 167 -8.16 -8.91 2.30
N ALA A 168 -9.04 -9.56 3.07
CA ALA A 168 -10.17 -10.36 2.57
C ALA A 168 -10.86 -9.68 1.38
N PRO A 169 -10.79 -10.27 0.17
CA PRO A 169 -11.46 -9.72 -1.01
C PRO A 169 -12.98 -9.84 -0.91
N GLY A 170 -13.69 -9.24 -1.87
CA GLY A 170 -15.10 -9.59 -2.08
C GLY A 170 -15.22 -11.10 -2.28
N GLY A 171 -16.26 -11.73 -1.74
CA GLY A 171 -16.50 -13.15 -1.96
C GLY A 171 -17.94 -13.39 -2.42
N GLY A 172 -18.12 -14.36 -3.32
CA GLY A 172 -19.44 -14.92 -3.60
C GLY A 172 -20.08 -15.53 -2.33
N ALA A 173 -21.40 -15.72 -2.33
CA ALA A 173 -22.15 -16.37 -1.24
C ALA A 173 -22.10 -15.71 0.15
N GLY A 174 -21.75 -14.42 0.25
CA GLY A 174 -21.83 -13.69 1.52
C GLY A 174 -20.57 -13.74 2.38
N HIS A 175 -19.40 -14.01 1.81
CA HIS A 175 -18.14 -13.76 2.52
C HIS A 175 -17.80 -12.26 2.53
N MET A 176 -17.58 -11.69 3.71
CA MET A 176 -17.39 -10.24 3.92
C MET A 176 -15.97 -9.76 3.61
N THR A 177 -15.83 -8.60 2.98
CA THR A 177 -14.52 -7.95 2.75
C THR A 177 -13.86 -7.52 4.06
N SER A 178 -12.56 -7.23 4.00
CA SER A 178 -11.86 -6.62 5.14
C SER A 178 -12.48 -5.27 5.54
N LEU A 179 -12.14 -4.81 6.76
CA LEU A 179 -12.64 -3.55 7.32
C LEU A 179 -12.39 -2.35 6.40
N ARG A 180 -11.33 -2.40 5.61
CA ARG A 180 -10.93 -1.32 4.69
C ARG A 180 -11.33 -1.59 3.24
N GLY A 181 -12.19 -2.57 2.99
CA GLY A 181 -12.53 -3.06 1.64
C GLY A 181 -11.68 -4.26 1.21
N GLY A 182 -11.80 -4.70 -0.04
CA GLY A 182 -11.09 -5.88 -0.55
C GLY A 182 -9.71 -5.53 -1.09
N GLY A 183 -8.63 -5.98 -0.43
CA GLY A 183 -7.26 -5.62 -0.81
C GLY A 183 -6.90 -4.15 -0.57
N PRO A 184 -7.14 -3.59 0.64
CA PRO A 184 -6.82 -2.19 0.93
C PRO A 184 -5.33 -1.89 0.73
N LEU A 185 -5.04 -0.63 0.43
CA LEU A 185 -3.69 -0.11 0.41
C LEU A 185 -3.25 0.29 1.82
N THR A 186 -2.05 -0.12 2.18
CA THR A 186 -1.36 0.22 3.43
C THR A 186 -0.15 1.07 3.10
N THR A 187 0.11 2.11 3.90
CA THR A 187 1.27 2.98 3.78
C THR A 187 1.99 3.11 5.11
N VAL A 188 3.30 2.87 5.11
CA VAL A 188 4.19 2.99 6.27
C VAL A 188 5.42 3.82 5.90
N VAL A 189 5.95 4.56 6.87
CA VAL A 189 7.20 5.32 6.72
C VAL A 189 8.36 4.46 7.19
N LEU A 190 9.40 4.35 6.37
CA LEU A 190 10.62 3.65 6.72
C LEU A 190 11.56 4.61 7.45
N PRO A 191 12.20 4.16 8.55
CA PRO A 191 13.19 4.97 9.24
C PRO A 191 14.38 5.26 8.32
N PRO A 192 15.07 6.40 8.49
CA PRO A 192 16.30 6.68 7.76
C PRO A 192 17.36 5.63 8.06
N ALA A 193 18.28 5.40 7.12
CA ALA A 193 19.37 4.44 7.29
C ALA A 193 20.51 4.98 8.19
N ASP A 194 20.54 6.30 8.41
CA ASP A 194 21.56 7.05 9.14
C ASP A 194 20.84 7.91 10.22
N PRO A 195 21.26 7.89 11.50
CA PRO A 195 22.41 7.19 12.09
C PRO A 195 22.31 5.65 12.05
N PRO A 196 23.44 4.93 11.92
CA PRO A 196 23.48 3.48 12.05
C PRO A 196 22.86 3.03 13.38
N GLY A 197 22.02 1.99 13.35
CA GLY A 197 21.32 1.46 14.53
C GLY A 197 19.83 1.84 14.62
N SER A 198 19.38 2.83 13.85
CA SER A 198 17.96 3.22 13.73
C SER A 198 17.20 2.46 12.63
N ALA A 199 17.88 1.65 11.83
CA ALA A 199 17.30 0.86 10.74
C ALA A 199 16.89 -0.56 11.17
N THR A 200 16.23 -0.70 12.33
CA THR A 200 15.71 -1.99 12.81
C THR A 200 14.22 -2.13 12.55
N LEU A 201 13.71 -3.37 12.59
CA LEU A 201 12.28 -3.64 12.50
C LEU A 201 11.51 -2.99 13.66
N TRP A 202 12.11 -2.86 14.85
CA TRP A 202 11.52 -2.10 15.96
C TRP A 202 11.30 -0.64 15.57
N HIS A 203 12.31 0.05 15.05
CA HIS A 203 12.17 1.46 14.65
C HIS A 203 11.14 1.65 13.53
N LEU A 204 11.06 0.70 12.58
CA LEU A 204 10.00 0.70 11.58
C LEU A 204 8.61 0.60 12.23
N ILE A 205 8.43 -0.32 13.18
CA ILE A 205 7.15 -0.50 13.89
C ILE A 205 6.83 0.74 14.74
N TRP A 206 7.78 1.21 15.55
CA TRP A 206 7.63 2.31 16.49
C TRP A 206 7.36 3.65 15.80
N LEU A 207 8.01 3.89 14.65
CA LEU A 207 7.76 5.08 13.83
C LEU A 207 6.30 5.17 13.35
N ASN A 208 5.69 4.03 13.06
CA ASN A 208 4.33 3.92 12.54
C ASN A 208 3.29 3.54 13.60
N ALA A 209 3.71 3.36 14.86
CA ALA A 209 2.82 3.01 15.97
C ALA A 209 1.88 4.18 16.30
N GLU A 210 0.61 3.89 16.52
CA GLU A 210 -0.37 4.89 16.94
C GLU A 210 -0.16 5.24 18.41
N SER A 211 -0.20 6.54 18.74
CA SER A 211 -0.08 6.99 20.13
C SER A 211 -1.39 6.83 20.89
N ARG A 212 -1.29 6.82 22.23
CA ARG A 212 -2.48 6.78 23.09
C ARG A 212 -3.40 7.98 22.82
N PRO A 213 -2.91 9.24 22.71
CA PRO A 213 -3.75 10.38 22.33
C PRO A 213 -4.46 10.20 20.98
N ASP A 214 -3.75 9.75 19.94
CA ASP A 214 -4.33 9.56 18.60
C ASP A 214 -5.44 8.49 18.60
N CYS A 215 -5.21 7.39 19.31
CA CYS A 215 -6.20 6.32 19.47
C CYS A 215 -7.46 6.82 20.19
N GLU A 216 -7.30 7.64 21.24
CA GLU A 216 -8.41 8.21 22.00
C GLU A 216 -9.14 9.32 21.22
N GLU A 217 -8.48 10.08 20.35
CA GLU A 217 -9.13 11.03 19.44
C GLU A 217 -10.13 10.33 18.50
N ARG A 218 -9.81 9.10 18.08
CA ARG A 218 -10.72 8.29 17.27
C ARG A 218 -11.82 7.61 18.07
N ARG A 219 -11.83 7.69 19.41
CA ARG A 219 -12.82 7.00 20.26
C ARG A 219 -14.20 7.64 20.12
N PRO A 220 -15.20 6.90 19.59
CA PRO A 220 -16.58 7.37 19.66
C PRO A 220 -17.05 7.42 21.10
N SER A 221 -17.93 8.38 21.40
CA SER A 221 -18.60 8.44 22.69
C SER A 221 -19.34 7.13 22.98
N GLY A 222 -19.08 6.54 24.15
CA GLY A 222 -19.70 5.29 24.59
C GLY A 222 -19.15 4.01 23.95
N ALA A 223 -18.05 4.08 23.18
CA ALA A 223 -17.43 2.90 22.60
C ALA A 223 -16.95 1.92 23.70
N PRO A 224 -17.25 0.62 23.58
CA PRO A 224 -16.84 -0.38 24.57
C PRO A 224 -15.32 -0.50 24.64
N ALA A 225 -14.82 -0.95 25.79
CA ALA A 225 -13.39 -1.13 26.05
C ALA A 225 -13.05 -2.57 26.52
N ASP A 226 -14.02 -3.48 26.51
CA ASP A 226 -13.77 -4.87 26.88
C ASP A 226 -12.88 -5.58 25.84
N PRO A 227 -12.18 -6.67 26.22
CA PRO A 227 -11.27 -7.35 25.31
C PRO A 227 -11.91 -7.85 24.00
N ALA A 228 -13.21 -8.19 23.96
CA ALA A 228 -13.88 -8.66 22.75
C ALA A 228 -14.23 -7.51 21.80
N ALA A 229 -14.38 -6.29 22.32
CA ALA A 229 -14.49 -5.07 21.51
C ALA A 229 -13.18 -4.76 20.76
N ILE A 230 -12.02 -5.13 21.31
CA ILE A 230 -10.71 -5.00 20.67
C ILE A 230 -10.43 -6.19 19.75
N PHE A 231 -10.55 -7.41 20.27
CA PHE A 231 -10.23 -8.66 19.61
C PHE A 231 -11.51 -9.46 19.32
N PRO A 232 -12.05 -9.42 18.09
CA PRO A 232 -13.39 -9.94 17.78
C PRO A 232 -13.60 -11.44 18.06
N TRP A 233 -12.54 -12.24 18.11
CA TRP A 233 -12.61 -13.67 18.40
C TRP A 233 -12.73 -14.00 19.89
N LEU A 234 -12.56 -13.01 20.80
CA LEU A 234 -12.70 -13.22 22.25
C LEU A 234 -14.13 -13.19 22.75
N GLY A 235 -15.10 -12.85 21.89
CA GLY A 235 -16.52 -12.86 22.22
C GLY A 235 -17.36 -13.43 21.08
N PRO A 236 -18.69 -13.51 21.26
CA PRO A 236 -19.59 -14.06 20.24
C PRO A 236 -19.39 -13.39 18.88
N THR A 237 -19.11 -14.21 17.87
CA THR A 237 -18.85 -13.70 16.51
C THR A 237 -20.12 -13.07 15.93
N ARG A 238 -20.00 -11.82 15.44
CA ARG A 238 -21.13 -11.12 14.81
C ARG A 238 -21.45 -11.73 13.45
N VAL A 239 -22.76 -11.91 13.19
CA VAL A 239 -23.27 -12.46 11.93
C VAL A 239 -24.08 -11.41 11.17
N SER A 240 -23.65 -11.06 9.96
CA SER A 240 -24.20 -9.95 9.15
C SER A 240 -25.29 -10.37 8.14
N GLY A 241 -25.89 -11.56 8.31
CA GLY A 241 -26.87 -12.14 7.37
C GLY A 241 -28.22 -11.40 7.30
N LYS A 242 -29.30 -12.07 6.87
CA LYS A 242 -30.63 -11.47 6.62
C LYS A 242 -31.23 -10.62 7.77
N GLN A 243 -30.81 -10.86 9.01
CA GLN A 243 -31.23 -10.12 10.20
C GLN A 243 -30.05 -9.39 10.89
N GLY A 244 -28.84 -9.51 10.34
CA GLY A 244 -27.65 -8.87 10.83
C GLY A 244 -27.53 -7.43 10.30
N ARG A 245 -26.69 -6.64 10.95
CA ARG A 245 -26.34 -5.29 10.50
C ARG A 245 -24.84 -5.09 10.46
N ARG A 246 -24.43 -4.05 9.74
CA ARG A 246 -23.04 -3.61 9.70
C ARG A 246 -22.55 -3.27 11.10
N THR A 247 -21.34 -3.71 11.41
CA THR A 247 -20.57 -3.26 12.56
C THR A 247 -20.10 -1.85 12.29
N THR A 248 -20.37 -0.95 13.22
CA THR A 248 -19.97 0.46 13.18
C THR A 248 -18.88 0.73 14.22
N GLN A 249 -18.15 1.84 14.05
CA GLN A 249 -17.05 2.22 14.94
C GLN A 249 -17.51 2.45 16.39
N ALA A 250 -18.77 2.84 16.62
CA ALA A 250 -19.34 3.06 17.95
C ALA A 250 -19.56 1.75 18.75
N GLU A 251 -19.50 0.59 18.10
CA GLU A 251 -19.81 -0.71 18.70
C GLU A 251 -18.57 -1.52 19.05
N VAL A 252 -17.39 -0.96 18.84
CA VAL A 252 -16.09 -1.62 19.04
C VAL A 252 -15.10 -0.60 19.60
N ASP A 253 -14.04 -1.10 20.22
CA ASP A 253 -12.95 -0.24 20.68
C ASP A 253 -12.19 0.34 19.46
N PRO A 254 -11.61 1.55 19.53
CA PRO A 254 -10.82 2.13 18.43
C PRO A 254 -9.66 1.26 17.95
N ARG A 255 -9.13 0.38 18.80
CA ARG A 255 -8.06 -0.58 18.49
C ARG A 255 -8.53 -1.77 17.65
N HIS A 256 -9.84 -1.97 17.50
CA HIS A 256 -10.41 -3.02 16.66
C HIS A 256 -9.94 -2.96 15.21
N VAL A 257 -9.59 -1.77 14.72
CA VAL A 257 -9.12 -1.55 13.34
C VAL A 257 -7.93 -2.43 12.99
N TRP A 258 -7.09 -2.75 13.97
CA TRP A 258 -5.89 -3.59 13.82
C TRP A 258 -6.18 -5.09 13.72
N PHE A 259 -7.34 -5.54 14.19
CA PHE A 259 -7.65 -6.96 14.42
C PHE A 259 -8.99 -7.38 13.81
N ALA A 260 -9.44 -6.66 12.79
CA ALA A 260 -10.70 -6.95 12.12
C ALA A 260 -10.76 -8.42 11.64
N MET A 261 -11.93 -9.03 11.77
CA MET A 261 -12.13 -10.46 11.49
C MET A 261 -13.38 -10.69 10.63
N PRO A 262 -13.35 -10.28 9.35
CA PRO A 262 -14.51 -10.35 8.45
C PRO A 262 -14.93 -11.78 8.08
N ARG A 263 -13.98 -12.73 8.03
CA ARG A 263 -14.25 -14.12 7.67
C ARG A 263 -14.49 -14.96 8.91
N ARG A 264 -15.53 -15.80 8.86
CA ARG A 264 -15.82 -16.81 9.89
C ARG A 264 -15.10 -18.09 9.52
N ILE A 265 -14.02 -18.39 10.22
CA ILE A 265 -13.13 -19.52 9.91
C ILE A 265 -12.79 -20.24 11.21
N ARG A 266 -12.74 -21.57 11.16
CA ARG A 266 -12.17 -22.44 12.19
C ARG A 266 -11.17 -23.38 11.55
N LEU A 267 -9.90 -23.29 11.94
CA LEU A 267 -8.84 -24.15 11.41
C LEU A 267 -8.99 -25.57 11.94
N ALA A 268 -8.76 -26.56 11.08
CA ALA A 268 -8.76 -27.97 11.42
C ALA A 268 -7.32 -28.43 11.72
N PHE A 269 -7.01 -28.60 13.01
CA PHE A 269 -5.71 -29.03 13.49
C PHE A 269 -5.67 -30.56 13.64
N ARG A 270 -4.56 -31.17 13.24
CA ARG A 270 -4.29 -32.61 13.45
C ARG A 270 -2.84 -32.86 13.84
N ALA A 271 -2.55 -34.02 14.40
CA ALA A 271 -1.18 -34.46 14.59
C ALA A 271 -0.46 -34.57 13.23
N ALA A 272 0.83 -34.23 13.22
CA ALA A 272 1.68 -34.42 12.06
C ALA A 272 1.99 -35.92 11.84
N GLU A 273 2.10 -36.30 10.57
CA GLU A 273 2.62 -37.63 10.21
C GLU A 273 4.16 -37.65 10.30
N PRO A 274 4.80 -38.81 10.51
CA PRO A 274 6.25 -38.90 10.55
C PRO A 274 6.91 -38.36 9.27
N GLY A 275 7.83 -37.40 9.43
CA GLY A 275 8.53 -36.76 8.31
C GLY A 275 7.71 -35.71 7.56
N GLU A 276 6.49 -35.42 8.02
CA GLU A 276 5.66 -34.37 7.42
C GLU A 276 6.23 -32.98 7.71
N ALA A 277 6.20 -32.12 6.69
CA ALA A 277 6.68 -30.75 6.76
C ALA A 277 5.65 -29.78 6.18
N CYS A 278 5.75 -28.52 6.56
CA CYS A 278 4.91 -27.46 6.00
C CYS A 278 5.28 -27.14 4.55
N ASP A 279 4.28 -27.17 3.66
CA ASP A 279 4.50 -26.95 2.22
C ASP A 279 5.03 -25.53 1.89
N LEU A 280 4.83 -24.55 2.77
CA LEU A 280 5.31 -23.17 2.58
C LEU A 280 6.70 -22.90 3.16
N THR A 281 7.13 -23.66 4.16
CA THR A 281 8.36 -23.34 4.93
C THR A 281 9.37 -24.47 4.94
N GLY A 282 8.97 -25.69 4.60
CA GLY A 282 9.79 -26.89 4.74
C GLY A 282 10.03 -27.32 6.19
N GLU A 283 9.51 -26.58 7.18
CA GLU A 283 9.71 -26.89 8.60
C GLU A 283 8.67 -27.89 9.12
N ALA A 284 9.12 -28.78 10.00
CA ALA A 284 8.25 -29.70 10.72
C ALA A 284 7.57 -29.00 11.91
N ASP A 285 6.34 -29.41 12.20
CA ASP A 285 5.57 -29.01 13.38
C ASP A 285 4.83 -30.25 13.89
N PRO A 286 4.77 -30.56 15.20
CA PRO A 286 4.00 -31.70 15.69
C PRO A 286 2.49 -31.61 15.41
N VAL A 287 1.98 -30.42 15.07
CA VAL A 287 0.57 -30.19 14.70
C VAL A 287 0.50 -29.47 13.35
N MET A 288 -0.32 -30.01 12.46
CA MET A 288 -0.51 -29.52 11.10
C MET A 288 -1.95 -29.06 10.87
N VAL A 289 -2.12 -28.15 9.91
CA VAL A 289 -3.42 -27.67 9.42
C VAL A 289 -3.54 -28.07 7.95
N ALA A 290 -4.47 -28.97 7.64
CA ALA A 290 -4.75 -29.42 6.26
C ALA A 290 -5.99 -28.73 5.65
N GLY A 291 -6.86 -28.17 6.50
CA GLY A 291 -8.04 -27.46 6.06
C GLY A 291 -8.69 -26.63 7.16
N TYR A 292 -9.88 -26.12 6.85
CA TYR A 292 -10.68 -25.30 7.75
C TYR A 292 -12.15 -25.39 7.40
N VAL A 293 -13.01 -25.09 8.38
CA VAL A 293 -14.45 -24.91 8.18
C VAL A 293 -14.74 -23.41 8.11
N THR A 294 -15.59 -22.99 7.18
CA THR A 294 -16.02 -21.58 7.06
C THR A 294 -17.52 -21.44 6.88
N ARG A 295 -18.05 -20.30 7.34
CA ARG A 295 -19.45 -19.90 7.11
C ARG A 295 -19.51 -18.47 6.55
N PRO A 296 -20.52 -18.16 5.75
CA PRO A 296 -20.71 -16.79 5.26
C PRO A 296 -21.20 -15.85 6.38
N TYR A 297 -21.25 -14.57 6.05
CA TYR A 297 -21.83 -13.48 6.85
C TYR A 297 -21.11 -13.25 8.19
N GLY A 298 -19.79 -13.08 8.19
CA GLY A 298 -19.03 -12.61 9.37
C GLY A 298 -19.23 -11.13 9.64
N PHE A 299 -18.25 -10.50 10.32
CA PHE A 299 -18.27 -9.06 10.56
C PHE A 299 -18.35 -8.32 9.22
N GLN A 300 -19.42 -7.54 9.03
CA GLN A 300 -19.56 -6.63 7.91
C GLN A 300 -19.28 -5.23 8.40
N TYR A 301 -18.20 -4.62 7.95
CA TYR A 301 -17.85 -3.26 8.34
C TYR A 301 -18.53 -2.25 7.41
N GLY A 302 -19.03 -1.14 7.96
CA GLY A 302 -19.63 -0.07 7.17
C GLY A 302 -18.59 0.81 6.47
N GLU A 303 -18.85 1.14 5.20
CA GLU A 303 -18.10 2.16 4.46
C GLU A 303 -18.20 3.52 5.19
N GLY A 304 -17.09 4.27 5.26
CA GLY A 304 -17.05 5.63 5.81
C GLY A 304 -16.89 5.76 7.34
N GLY A 305 -17.16 4.70 8.11
CA GLY A 305 -17.18 4.77 9.58
C GLY A 305 -15.83 4.50 10.27
N PHE A 306 -14.95 3.71 9.66
CA PHE A 306 -13.69 3.31 10.26
C PHE A 306 -12.49 4.07 9.67
N ARG A 307 -11.62 4.57 10.56
CA ARG A 307 -10.35 5.21 10.20
C ARG A 307 -9.19 4.35 10.70
N HIS A 308 -8.55 3.66 9.76
CA HIS A 308 -7.38 2.83 10.01
C HIS A 308 -6.11 3.69 9.89
N PRO A 309 -5.22 3.72 10.90
CA PRO A 309 -4.07 4.62 10.90
C PRO A 309 -3.08 4.43 9.74
N LEU A 310 -3.00 3.23 9.17
CA LEU A 310 -2.09 2.93 8.05
C LEU A 310 -2.71 3.05 6.65
N SER A 311 -3.97 3.49 6.53
CA SER A 311 -4.62 3.57 5.22
C SER A 311 -4.75 5.00 4.71
N PRO A 312 -4.40 5.27 3.44
CA PRO A 312 -4.77 6.50 2.78
C PRO A 312 -6.26 6.46 2.38
N TYR A 313 -6.87 7.63 2.29
CA TYR A 313 -8.29 7.81 2.05
C TYR A 313 -8.58 8.78 0.91
N TYR A 314 -9.73 8.59 0.27
CA TYR A 314 -10.27 9.49 -0.71
C TYR A 314 -11.77 9.71 -0.55
N ARG A 315 -12.31 10.78 -1.12
CA ARG A 315 -13.75 10.94 -1.32
C ARG A 315 -14.05 11.47 -2.72
N PRO A 316 -15.17 11.09 -3.36
CA PRO A 316 -15.48 11.52 -4.72
C PRO A 316 -15.70 13.02 -4.87
N LYS A 317 -16.20 13.67 -3.80
CA LYS A 317 -16.48 15.11 -3.75
C LYS A 317 -16.42 15.60 -2.29
N PRO A 318 -16.24 16.91 -2.06
CA PRO A 318 -16.40 17.50 -0.73
C PRO A 318 -17.72 17.08 -0.08
N GLY A 319 -17.68 16.77 1.22
CA GLY A 319 -18.84 16.32 2.00
C GLY A 319 -19.26 14.85 1.84
N ALA A 320 -18.65 14.09 0.90
CA ALA A 320 -18.88 12.65 0.82
C ALA A 320 -18.04 11.87 1.85
N ASP A 321 -18.44 10.63 2.13
CA ASP A 321 -17.74 9.73 3.04
C ASP A 321 -16.32 9.42 2.56
N TRP A 322 -15.41 9.28 3.51
CA TRP A 322 -14.04 8.86 3.25
C TRP A 322 -13.97 7.35 3.00
N LEU A 323 -13.37 6.98 1.88
CA LEU A 323 -13.17 5.61 1.44
C LEU A 323 -11.68 5.27 1.43
N PRO A 324 -11.27 4.08 1.92
CA PRO A 324 -9.89 3.62 1.81
C PRO A 324 -9.45 3.52 0.35
N VAL A 325 -8.21 3.89 0.08
CA VAL A 325 -7.56 3.64 -1.21
C VAL A 325 -7.19 2.16 -1.30
N HIS A 326 -7.26 1.60 -2.51
CA HIS A 326 -6.97 0.20 -2.80
C HIS A 326 -5.83 0.08 -3.81
N GLY A 327 -5.17 -1.08 -3.85
CA GLY A 327 -4.22 -1.40 -4.91
C GLY A 327 -4.91 -1.43 -6.27
N GLY A 328 -4.21 -0.98 -7.32
CA GLY A 328 -4.74 -0.90 -8.68
C GLY A 328 -3.84 -1.60 -9.72
N PRO A 329 -4.37 -1.83 -10.94
CA PRO A 329 -3.73 -2.67 -11.95
C PRO A 329 -2.46 -2.08 -12.56
N SER A 330 -2.26 -0.77 -12.46
CA SER A 330 -1.01 -0.14 -12.92
C SER A 330 0.08 -0.14 -11.84
N GLY A 331 -0.16 -0.81 -10.70
CA GLY A 331 0.72 -0.76 -9.55
C GLY A 331 0.67 0.59 -8.83
N ILE A 332 1.67 0.80 -7.98
CA ILE A 332 1.90 2.02 -7.22
C ILE A 332 3.09 2.72 -7.86
N GLY A 333 2.98 4.03 -8.12
CA GLY A 333 4.11 4.81 -8.63
C GLY A 333 3.97 6.28 -8.27
N TYR A 334 4.86 7.10 -8.83
CA TYR A 334 4.91 8.52 -8.46
C TYR A 334 3.62 9.33 -8.72
N ARG A 335 2.73 8.86 -9.62
CA ARG A 335 1.39 9.46 -9.82
C ARG A 335 0.54 9.42 -8.53
N ASP A 336 0.78 8.42 -7.69
CA ASP A 336 0.09 8.21 -6.43
C ASP A 336 0.77 8.96 -5.28
N TRP A 337 2.03 9.40 -5.47
CA TRP A 337 2.88 10.00 -4.44
C TRP A 337 2.18 11.15 -3.69
N LEU A 338 1.55 12.08 -4.40
CA LEU A 338 0.83 13.20 -3.77
C LEU A 338 -0.30 12.72 -2.85
N ALA A 339 -1.09 11.75 -3.30
CA ALA A 339 -2.21 11.23 -2.52
C ALA A 339 -1.76 10.39 -1.31
N LEU A 340 -0.58 9.79 -1.39
CA LEU A 340 -0.03 8.93 -0.34
C LEU A 340 0.82 9.70 0.67
N THR A 341 1.30 10.90 0.31
CA THR A 341 2.21 11.69 1.15
C THR A 341 1.56 12.95 1.72
N LEU A 342 0.49 13.46 1.12
CA LEU A 342 -0.09 14.76 1.51
C LEU A 342 -1.47 14.63 2.17
N GLU A 343 -1.72 15.51 3.13
CA GLU A 343 -3.08 15.89 3.50
C GLU A 343 -3.52 16.99 2.53
N SER A 344 -4.56 16.76 1.73
CA SER A 344 -4.97 17.76 0.73
C SER A 344 -5.83 18.87 1.36
N GLY A 345 -5.34 20.12 1.37
CA GLY A 345 -6.16 21.35 1.41
C GLY A 345 -6.82 21.77 2.74
N GLU A 346 -7.34 23.00 2.77
CA GLU A 346 -8.10 23.58 3.87
C GLU A 346 -9.27 22.66 4.28
N SER A 347 -9.46 22.50 5.59
CA SER A 347 -10.33 21.50 6.20
C SER A 347 -11.80 21.68 5.79
N GLY A 348 -12.19 21.06 4.67
CA GLY A 348 -13.54 21.16 4.13
C GLY A 348 -13.64 20.69 2.69
N GLU A 349 -12.65 21.02 1.86
CA GLU A 349 -12.64 20.71 0.41
C GLU A 349 -11.75 19.52 0.02
N ALA A 350 -10.84 19.10 0.92
CA ALA A 350 -9.95 17.95 0.80
C ALA A 350 -10.61 16.72 0.15
N THR A 351 -10.10 16.16 -0.96
CA THR A 351 -10.67 14.91 -1.55
C THR A 351 -9.75 13.70 -1.43
N ARG A 352 -8.56 13.91 -0.86
CA ARG A 352 -7.52 12.92 -0.61
C ARG A 352 -6.89 13.16 0.77
N ARG A 353 -6.48 12.11 1.43
CA ARG A 353 -5.70 12.19 2.67
C ARG A 353 -4.73 11.02 2.72
N CYS A 354 -3.48 11.30 3.05
CA CYS A 354 -2.53 10.25 3.42
C CYS A 354 -3.00 9.51 4.69
N ALA A 355 -2.33 8.41 5.01
CA ALA A 355 -2.60 7.70 6.26
C ALA A 355 -2.17 8.53 7.47
N ALA A 356 -2.95 8.49 8.56
CA ALA A 356 -2.63 9.23 9.78
C ALA A 356 -1.25 8.88 10.35
N GLY A 357 -0.84 7.60 10.24
CA GLY A 357 0.49 7.14 10.60
C GLY A 357 1.62 7.80 9.79
N VAL A 358 1.37 8.18 8.53
CA VAL A 358 2.35 8.92 7.71
C VAL A 358 2.49 10.35 8.23
N SER A 359 1.37 11.03 8.54
CA SER A 359 1.41 12.37 9.15
C SER A 359 2.13 12.35 10.51
N ALA A 360 1.83 11.37 11.37
CA ALA A 360 2.48 11.21 12.67
C ALA A 360 3.98 10.91 12.54
N ALA A 361 4.36 9.98 11.66
CA ALA A 361 5.76 9.65 11.40
C ALA A 361 6.56 10.86 10.88
N ARG A 362 5.97 11.71 10.03
CA ARG A 362 6.58 12.96 9.58
C ARG A 362 6.86 13.92 10.74
N ALA A 363 5.87 14.12 11.61
CA ALA A 363 6.01 15.00 12.77
C ALA A 363 7.11 14.50 13.72
N ARG A 364 7.14 13.18 13.97
CA ARG A 364 8.16 12.50 14.78
C ARG A 364 9.57 12.67 14.22
N LEU A 365 9.76 12.37 12.94
CA LEU A 365 11.06 12.55 12.27
C LEU A 365 11.50 14.01 12.23
N ALA A 366 10.56 14.94 12.06
CA ALA A 366 10.86 16.36 12.14
C ALA A 366 11.33 16.78 13.54
N GLY A 367 10.76 16.22 14.62
CA GLY A 367 11.22 16.42 15.99
C GLY A 367 12.64 15.89 16.24
N LEU A 368 13.01 14.80 15.57
CA LEU A 368 14.37 14.22 15.62
C LEU A 368 15.38 14.91 14.68
N GLY A 369 14.95 15.85 13.84
CA GLY A 369 15.79 16.41 12.78
C GLY A 369 16.14 15.43 11.65
N GLY A 370 15.43 14.30 11.54
CA GLY A 370 15.65 13.25 10.56
C GLY A 370 14.93 13.54 9.24
N TYR A 371 15.54 14.34 8.37
CA TYR A 371 14.92 14.74 7.09
C TYR A 371 15.41 13.93 5.88
N ASP A 372 16.62 13.38 5.96
CA ASP A 372 17.29 12.72 4.85
C ASP A 372 17.02 11.21 4.81
N GLY A 373 16.96 10.65 3.60
CA GLY A 373 16.85 9.21 3.40
C GLY A 373 15.52 8.58 3.85
N VAL A 374 14.52 9.40 4.19
CA VAL A 374 13.19 8.93 4.60
C VAL A 374 12.44 8.40 3.38
N ARG A 375 11.76 7.26 3.55
CA ARG A 375 11.04 6.59 2.48
C ARG A 375 9.63 6.23 2.93
N LEU A 376 8.71 6.24 1.99
CA LEU A 376 7.36 5.71 2.17
C LEU A 376 7.30 4.37 1.45
N ARG A 377 6.80 3.33 2.14
CA ARG A 377 6.47 2.05 1.55
C ARG A 377 4.95 1.91 1.50
N ALA A 378 4.42 1.60 0.32
CA ALA A 378 3.00 1.38 0.09
C ALA A 378 2.80 -0.03 -0.46
N PHE A 379 1.83 -0.77 0.06
CA PHE A 379 1.56 -2.14 -0.35
C PHE A 379 0.11 -2.55 -0.16
N GLY A 380 -0.35 -3.52 -0.95
CA GLY A 380 -1.70 -4.05 -0.87
C GLY A 380 -2.01 -4.98 -2.04
N TYR A 381 -3.27 -5.37 -2.17
CA TYR A 381 -3.72 -6.22 -3.27
C TYR A 381 -4.42 -5.41 -4.35
N ASP A 382 -4.11 -5.69 -5.61
CA ASP A 382 -4.95 -5.30 -6.73
C ASP A 382 -6.08 -6.35 -6.91
N MET A 383 -7.30 -5.93 -6.61
CA MET A 383 -8.49 -6.80 -6.62
C MET A 383 -9.46 -6.39 -7.75
N ASP A 384 -9.94 -7.38 -8.49
CA ASP A 384 -11.15 -7.28 -9.32
C ASP A 384 -12.26 -8.11 -8.65
N ASN A 385 -13.02 -7.45 -7.76
CA ASN A 385 -14.01 -8.07 -6.87
C ASN A 385 -13.41 -9.19 -5.99
N MET A 386 -13.53 -10.44 -6.43
CA MET A 386 -13.01 -11.62 -5.73
C MET A 386 -11.71 -12.17 -6.33
N LYS A 387 -11.23 -11.57 -7.42
CA LYS A 387 -10.02 -12.00 -8.12
C LYS A 387 -8.84 -11.15 -7.67
N ALA A 388 -7.84 -11.79 -7.05
CA ALA A 388 -6.56 -11.17 -6.84
C ALA A 388 -5.78 -11.15 -8.17
N ARG A 389 -5.55 -9.95 -8.71
CA ARG A 389 -4.71 -9.78 -9.91
C ARG A 389 -3.22 -9.74 -9.55
N GLY A 390 -2.89 -9.29 -8.35
CA GLY A 390 -1.54 -9.38 -7.80
C GLY A 390 -1.36 -8.61 -6.50
N TRP A 391 -0.25 -8.91 -5.81
CA TRP A 391 0.30 -8.04 -4.77
C TRP A 391 1.00 -6.86 -5.43
N VAL A 392 0.66 -5.64 -5.03
CA VAL A 392 1.30 -4.41 -5.51
C VAL A 392 2.05 -3.76 -4.36
N GLU A 393 3.28 -3.35 -4.62
CA GLU A 393 4.16 -2.78 -3.61
C GLU A 393 5.16 -1.82 -4.25
N ALA A 394 5.42 -0.70 -3.59
CA ALA A 394 6.44 0.26 -3.98
C ALA A 394 7.06 0.93 -2.76
N GLU A 395 8.35 1.26 -2.86
CA GLU A 395 9.05 2.17 -1.98
C GLU A 395 9.40 3.44 -2.76
N MET A 396 9.16 4.60 -2.15
CA MET A 396 9.38 5.89 -2.77
C MET A 396 9.95 6.90 -1.78
N PRO A 397 10.80 7.86 -2.21
CA PRO A 397 11.30 8.92 -1.35
C PRO A 397 10.16 9.69 -0.66
N LEU A 398 10.29 9.91 0.64
CA LEU A 398 9.41 10.79 1.41
C LEU A 398 10.20 12.05 1.75
N LEU A 399 10.13 13.04 0.86
CA LEU A 399 10.89 14.28 1.03
C LEU A 399 10.31 15.09 2.20
N LEU A 400 11.15 15.32 3.21
CA LEU A 400 10.83 16.14 4.37
C LEU A 400 11.67 17.42 4.33
N SER A 401 11.14 18.49 4.90
CA SER A 401 11.85 19.75 5.08
C SER A 401 11.42 20.36 6.42
N PRO A 402 12.33 20.94 7.21
CA PRO A 402 11.97 21.72 8.39
C PRO A 402 11.21 23.01 8.03
N ASP A 403 11.53 23.60 6.87
CA ASP A 403 10.94 24.85 6.38
C ASP A 403 9.59 24.59 5.68
N GLU A 404 8.54 25.27 6.16
CA GLU A 404 7.16 25.14 5.65
C GLU A 404 7.03 25.63 4.21
N ASP A 405 7.62 26.78 3.87
CA ASP A 405 7.60 27.30 2.50
C ASP A 405 8.28 26.36 1.50
N THR A 406 9.37 25.70 1.90
CA THR A 406 10.02 24.65 1.09
C THR A 406 9.11 23.42 0.96
N ARG A 407 8.38 23.00 2.00
CA ARG A 407 7.39 21.90 1.87
C ARG A 407 6.31 22.26 0.86
N ASP A 408 5.73 23.45 0.93
CA ASP A 408 4.69 23.89 0.01
C ASP A 408 5.18 24.02 -1.42
N ARG A 409 6.40 24.52 -1.63
CA ARG A 409 7.03 24.55 -2.96
C ARG A 409 7.32 23.16 -3.51
N LEU A 410 7.73 22.21 -2.68
CA LEU A 410 7.90 20.82 -3.07
C LEU A 410 6.56 20.18 -3.46
N HIS A 411 5.50 20.44 -2.70
CA HIS A 411 4.15 19.98 -3.01
C HIS A 411 3.66 20.55 -4.35
N GLY A 412 3.79 21.86 -4.55
CA GLY A 412 3.42 22.52 -5.80
C GLY A 412 4.22 22.02 -6.99
N THR A 413 5.52 21.75 -6.79
CA THR A 413 6.37 21.15 -7.83
C THR A 413 5.91 19.74 -8.16
N ALA A 414 5.71 18.87 -7.17
CA ALA A 414 5.22 17.51 -7.39
C ALA A 414 3.86 17.49 -8.11
N ALA A 415 2.93 18.37 -7.73
CA ALA A 415 1.65 18.55 -8.41
C ALA A 415 1.81 18.93 -9.89
N ALA A 416 2.67 19.89 -10.18
CA ALA A 416 2.96 20.34 -11.54
C ALA A 416 3.59 19.22 -12.40
N LEU A 417 4.56 18.48 -11.85
CA LEU A 417 5.21 17.36 -12.53
C LEU A 417 4.20 16.24 -12.84
N VAL A 418 3.39 15.82 -11.86
CA VAL A 418 2.36 14.78 -12.06
C VAL A 418 1.32 15.22 -13.09
N ALA A 419 0.85 16.46 -13.02
CA ALA A 419 -0.14 16.98 -13.97
C ALA A 419 0.39 16.96 -15.42
N ALA A 420 1.62 17.39 -15.63
CA ALA A 420 2.25 17.38 -16.95
C ALA A 420 2.50 15.95 -17.46
N ALA A 421 2.98 15.06 -16.58
CA ALA A 421 3.17 13.66 -16.91
C ALA A 421 1.84 12.99 -17.31
N GLN A 422 0.73 13.32 -16.65
CA GLN A 422 -0.59 12.78 -16.98
C GLN A 422 -1.04 13.19 -18.39
N ILE A 423 -0.81 14.45 -18.79
CA ILE A 423 -1.11 14.94 -20.14
C ILE A 423 -0.29 14.17 -21.18
N ILE A 424 1.01 14.02 -20.95
CA ILE A 424 1.91 13.35 -21.90
C ILE A 424 1.67 11.84 -21.95
N ALA A 425 1.40 11.18 -20.82
CA ALA A 425 1.08 9.75 -20.77
C ALA A 425 -0.15 9.47 -21.65
N ARG A 426 -1.19 10.28 -21.50
CA ARG A 426 -2.41 10.15 -22.29
C ARG A 426 -2.16 10.41 -23.78
N ALA A 427 -1.44 11.48 -24.10
CA ALA A 427 -1.07 11.81 -25.47
C ALA A 427 -0.24 10.70 -26.12
N THR A 428 0.67 10.07 -25.39
CA THR A 428 1.50 8.97 -25.89
C THR A 428 0.63 7.76 -26.28
N VAL A 429 -0.30 7.37 -25.41
CA VAL A 429 -1.23 6.26 -25.70
C VAL A 429 -2.15 6.58 -26.87
N ASP A 430 -2.71 7.79 -26.92
CA ASP A 430 -3.58 8.19 -28.03
C ASP A 430 -2.80 8.25 -29.35
N ALA A 431 -1.54 8.71 -29.35
CA ALA A 431 -0.69 8.71 -30.53
C ALA A 431 -0.37 7.29 -31.02
N ILE A 432 -0.02 6.37 -30.13
CA ILE A 432 0.22 4.96 -30.47
C ILE A 432 -1.04 4.34 -31.10
N LYS A 433 -2.21 4.63 -30.54
CA LYS A 433 -3.48 4.17 -31.11
C LYS A 433 -3.73 4.73 -32.50
N GLU A 434 -3.52 6.03 -32.71
CA GLU A 434 -3.63 6.68 -34.03
C GLU A 434 -2.63 6.10 -35.03
N ALA A 435 -1.44 5.71 -34.60
CA ALA A 435 -0.44 5.08 -35.46
C ALA A 435 -0.87 3.66 -35.89
N LEU A 436 -1.33 2.84 -34.94
CA LEU A 436 -1.61 1.42 -35.15
C LEU A 436 -2.96 1.14 -35.83
N PHE A 437 -3.99 1.94 -35.55
CA PHE A 437 -5.36 1.62 -35.97
C PHE A 437 -5.89 2.64 -36.97
N PRO A 438 -6.40 2.21 -38.15
CA PRO A 438 -7.24 3.08 -38.96
C PRO A 438 -8.52 3.39 -38.16
N ASN A 439 -8.81 4.66 -37.86
CA ASN A 439 -9.92 5.07 -36.99
C ASN A 439 -9.92 4.40 -35.60
N PRO A 440 -9.04 4.84 -34.68
CA PRO A 440 -8.86 4.18 -33.39
C PRO A 440 -10.14 4.12 -32.54
N LYS A 441 -11.03 5.12 -32.66
CA LYS A 441 -12.31 5.12 -31.94
C LYS A 441 -13.17 3.90 -32.23
N LYS A 442 -13.06 3.31 -33.42
CA LYS A 442 -13.81 2.11 -33.82
C LYS A 442 -12.98 0.83 -33.66
N ASN A 443 -11.67 0.94 -33.88
CA ASN A 443 -10.81 -0.23 -34.13
C ASN A 443 -9.84 -0.55 -32.99
N ALA A 444 -9.50 0.39 -32.11
CA ALA A 444 -8.65 0.14 -30.94
C ALA A 444 -9.49 -0.48 -29.80
N ARG A 445 -9.67 -1.80 -29.84
CA ARG A 445 -10.37 -2.57 -28.80
C ARG A 445 -9.37 -3.17 -27.80
N GLY A 446 -9.74 -3.21 -26.52
CA GLY A 446 -8.93 -3.82 -25.45
C GLY A 446 -8.40 -2.81 -24.43
N ASP A 447 -7.61 -3.30 -23.49
CA ASP A 447 -7.01 -2.51 -22.41
C ASP A 447 -5.61 -2.00 -22.81
N PHE A 448 -5.48 -0.68 -22.86
CA PHE A 448 -4.21 0.01 -23.15
C PHE A 448 -3.56 0.61 -21.89
N GLY A 449 -4.10 0.33 -20.69
CA GLY A 449 -3.56 0.84 -19.43
C GLY A 449 -2.10 0.43 -19.18
N HIS A 450 -1.66 -0.70 -19.73
CA HIS A 450 -0.26 -1.11 -19.67
C HIS A 450 0.69 -0.12 -20.36
N LEU A 451 0.24 0.60 -21.39
CA LEU A 451 1.06 1.63 -22.06
C LEU A 451 1.27 2.84 -21.17
N GLU A 452 0.21 3.31 -20.48
CA GLU A 452 0.36 4.35 -19.47
C GLU A 452 1.30 3.88 -18.35
N ALA A 453 1.13 2.65 -17.85
CA ALA A 453 2.00 2.09 -16.81
C ALA A 453 3.48 2.07 -17.21
N ARG A 454 3.79 1.71 -18.47
CA ARG A 454 5.16 1.75 -19.02
C ARG A 454 5.71 3.18 -19.04
N PHE A 455 4.90 4.16 -19.46
CA PHE A 455 5.29 5.57 -19.46
C PHE A 455 5.61 6.06 -18.05
N TRP A 456 4.69 5.83 -17.09
CA TRP A 456 4.88 6.21 -15.69
C TRP A 456 6.19 5.62 -15.14
N ARG A 457 6.42 4.33 -15.31
CA ARG A 457 7.65 3.66 -14.87
C ARG A 457 8.91 4.27 -15.50
N ALA A 458 8.88 4.55 -16.81
CA ALA A 458 10.02 5.11 -17.53
C ALA A 458 10.41 6.52 -17.04
N THR A 459 9.45 7.29 -16.51
CA THR A 459 9.67 8.67 -16.06
C THR A 459 9.88 8.82 -14.55
N GLU A 460 9.76 7.73 -13.78
CA GLU A 460 9.76 7.77 -12.31
C GLU A 460 11.08 8.26 -11.71
N SER A 461 12.21 7.76 -12.22
CA SER A 461 13.53 8.22 -11.77
C SER A 461 13.71 9.72 -12.01
N ALA A 462 13.26 10.23 -13.16
CA ALA A 462 13.33 11.65 -13.48
C ALA A 462 12.43 12.51 -12.59
N PHE A 463 11.27 11.98 -12.17
CA PHE A 463 10.37 12.66 -11.23
C PHE A 463 11.05 12.86 -9.88
N PHE A 464 11.59 11.79 -9.28
CA PHE A 464 12.25 11.90 -7.98
C PHE A 464 13.56 12.68 -8.04
N ALA A 465 14.29 12.63 -9.14
CA ALA A 465 15.46 13.49 -9.36
C ALA A 465 15.07 14.97 -9.41
N ALA A 466 13.97 15.32 -10.09
CA ALA A 466 13.46 16.68 -10.16
C ALA A 466 13.00 17.19 -8.78
N LEU A 467 12.32 16.35 -8.00
CA LEU A 467 11.91 16.72 -6.64
C LEU A 467 13.08 16.84 -5.67
N THR A 468 14.07 15.94 -5.74
CA THR A 468 15.27 16.03 -4.91
C THR A 468 16.06 17.29 -5.24
N ALA A 469 16.20 17.62 -6.53
CA ALA A 469 16.84 18.85 -6.96
C ALA A 469 16.08 20.10 -6.47
N ALA A 470 14.75 20.07 -6.48
CA ALA A 470 13.91 21.14 -5.94
C ALA A 470 14.06 21.27 -4.41
N ALA A 471 14.18 20.16 -3.68
CA ALA A 471 14.40 20.17 -2.23
C ALA A 471 15.72 20.84 -1.87
N GLY A 472 16.77 20.60 -2.66
CA GLY A 472 18.08 21.21 -2.50
C GLY A 472 18.15 22.72 -2.78
N GLN A 473 17.14 23.33 -3.42
CA GLN A 473 17.14 24.78 -3.71
C GLN A 473 16.78 25.65 -2.49
N GLY A 474 16.18 25.10 -1.44
CA GLY A 474 15.82 25.86 -0.23
C GLY A 474 14.96 27.11 -0.52
N ARG A 475 15.45 28.30 -0.15
CA ARG A 475 14.74 29.59 -0.35
C ARG A 475 15.21 30.36 -1.59
N GLU A 476 15.84 29.69 -2.57
CA GLU A 476 16.24 30.32 -3.83
C GLU A 476 15.05 30.86 -4.66
N THR A 477 15.35 31.61 -5.72
CA THR A 477 14.36 32.29 -6.56
C THR A 477 13.42 31.31 -7.27
N GLU A 478 12.24 31.78 -7.68
CA GLU A 478 11.28 31.02 -8.50
C GLU A 478 11.96 30.40 -9.75
N GLU A 479 12.97 31.07 -10.30
CA GLU A 479 13.73 30.63 -11.47
C GLU A 479 14.57 29.38 -11.20
N ALA A 480 15.10 29.20 -9.99
CA ALA A 480 15.83 28.01 -9.58
C ALA A 480 14.93 26.76 -9.65
N TYR A 481 13.65 26.90 -9.29
CA TYR A 481 12.64 25.84 -9.35
C TYR A 481 12.18 25.52 -10.79
N LEU A 482 12.46 26.38 -11.78
CA LEU A 482 12.16 26.09 -13.20
C LEU A 482 13.15 25.08 -13.80
N VAL A 483 14.37 24.99 -13.28
CA VAL A 483 15.41 24.06 -13.77
C VAL A 483 14.96 22.59 -13.66
N PRO A 484 14.52 22.08 -12.49
CA PRO A 484 14.04 20.69 -12.39
C PRO A 484 12.79 20.45 -13.25
N ARG A 485 11.88 21.42 -13.36
CA ARG A 485 10.68 21.33 -14.22
C ARG A 485 11.03 21.17 -15.71
N ARG A 486 12.00 21.95 -16.21
CA ARG A 486 12.53 21.83 -17.59
C ARG A 486 13.26 20.51 -17.79
N GLY A 487 14.02 20.06 -16.80
CA GLY A 487 14.67 18.75 -16.80
C GLY A 487 13.65 17.61 -16.96
N PHE A 488 12.59 17.65 -16.18
CA PHE A 488 11.52 16.67 -16.25
C PHE A 488 10.79 16.69 -17.59
N LEU A 489 10.49 17.87 -18.16
CA LEU A 489 9.87 17.97 -19.50
C LEU A 489 10.71 17.26 -20.58
N ARG A 490 12.05 17.36 -20.51
CA ARG A 490 12.94 16.64 -21.43
C ARG A 490 12.84 15.13 -21.24
N ALA A 491 12.74 14.66 -19.99
CA ALA A 491 12.55 13.25 -19.68
C ALA A 491 11.19 12.73 -20.20
N LEU A 492 10.10 13.50 -20.02
CA LEU A 492 8.78 13.17 -20.57
C LEU A 492 8.85 13.03 -22.10
N ARG A 493 9.54 13.95 -22.78
CA ARG A 493 9.73 13.90 -24.24
C ARG A 493 10.49 12.67 -24.69
N ALA A 494 11.60 12.35 -24.01
CA ALA A 494 12.41 11.19 -24.33
C ALA A 494 11.62 9.89 -24.14
N ALA A 495 10.91 9.75 -23.02
CA ALA A 495 10.09 8.57 -22.72
C ALA A 495 8.92 8.40 -23.71
N ALA A 496 8.20 9.49 -24.02
CA ALA A 496 7.09 9.47 -24.98
C ALA A 496 7.55 9.06 -26.39
N ALA A 497 8.67 9.65 -26.86
CA ALA A 497 9.23 9.33 -28.16
C ALA A 497 9.72 7.88 -28.22
N ALA A 498 10.47 7.41 -27.22
CA ALA A 498 10.97 6.04 -27.17
C ALA A 498 9.82 5.01 -27.16
N LEU A 499 8.78 5.24 -26.35
CA LEU A 499 7.64 4.33 -26.26
C LEU A 499 6.82 4.31 -27.57
N PHE A 500 6.64 5.48 -28.21
CA PHE A 500 5.98 5.56 -29.51
C PHE A 500 6.79 4.84 -30.60
N ASP A 501 8.09 5.12 -30.69
CA ASP A 501 8.96 4.58 -31.74
C ASP A 501 9.11 3.05 -31.62
N GLU A 502 9.11 2.51 -30.39
CA GLU A 502 9.11 1.06 -30.16
C GLU A 502 7.81 0.39 -30.62
N LEU A 503 6.66 1.01 -30.35
CA LEU A 503 5.35 0.39 -30.52
C LEU A 503 4.67 0.72 -31.86
N ALA A 504 5.20 1.68 -32.60
CA ALA A 504 4.75 2.04 -33.94
C ALA A 504 5.94 2.08 -34.94
N PRO A 505 6.61 0.94 -35.18
CA PRO A 505 7.73 0.86 -36.11
C PRO A 505 7.27 1.20 -37.53
N VAL A 506 8.18 1.76 -38.33
CA VAL A 506 7.89 2.20 -39.71
C VAL A 506 8.38 1.23 -40.78
N GLU A 507 9.17 0.23 -40.38
CA GLU A 507 9.76 -0.77 -41.24
C GLU A 507 8.68 -1.66 -41.88
N GLY A 508 8.71 -1.77 -43.21
CA GLY A 508 7.81 -2.64 -43.96
C GLY A 508 6.37 -2.13 -44.10
N LEU A 509 6.07 -0.88 -43.73
CA LEU A 509 4.74 -0.29 -43.87
C LEU A 509 4.42 0.18 -45.29
N GLU A 510 3.16 0.04 -45.69
CA GLU A 510 2.63 0.67 -46.90
C GLU A 510 2.52 2.20 -46.74
N LEU A 511 2.52 2.93 -47.86
CA LEU A 511 2.56 4.41 -47.85
C LEU A 511 1.44 5.06 -47.01
N ALA A 512 0.23 4.48 -47.03
CA ALA A 512 -0.90 4.98 -46.25
C ALA A 512 -0.68 4.82 -44.73
N GLU A 513 -0.08 3.71 -44.32
CA GLU A 513 0.22 3.40 -42.92
C GLU A 513 1.41 4.23 -42.44
N PHE A 514 2.45 4.35 -43.26
CA PHE A 514 3.59 5.23 -43.01
C PHE A 514 3.15 6.68 -42.75
N ARG A 515 2.27 7.23 -43.61
CA ARG A 515 1.72 8.58 -43.42
C ARG A 515 0.95 8.72 -42.10
N ARG A 516 0.22 7.67 -41.69
CA ARG A 516 -0.51 7.64 -40.43
C ARG A 516 0.43 7.67 -39.23
N VAL A 517 1.45 6.81 -39.21
CA VAL A 517 2.48 6.77 -38.16
C VAL A 517 3.21 8.12 -38.05
N VAL A 518 3.65 8.70 -39.17
CA VAL A 518 4.32 10.01 -39.18
C VAL A 518 3.41 11.12 -38.67
N SER A 519 2.13 11.13 -39.05
CA SER A 519 1.16 12.14 -38.58
C SER A 519 0.90 12.01 -37.08
N ALA A 520 0.74 10.79 -36.57
CA ALA A 520 0.55 10.51 -35.15
C ALA A 520 1.78 10.93 -34.33
N ARG A 521 2.99 10.64 -34.82
CA ARG A 521 4.25 11.09 -34.21
C ARG A 521 4.36 12.61 -34.20
N SER A 522 4.04 13.27 -35.30
CA SER A 522 4.04 14.74 -35.38
C SER A 522 3.07 15.36 -34.37
N TRP A 523 1.88 14.78 -34.22
CA TRP A 523 0.90 15.23 -33.22
C TRP A 523 1.42 15.06 -31.79
N LEU A 524 2.02 13.91 -31.47
CA LEU A 524 2.67 13.69 -30.16
C LEU A 524 3.77 14.73 -29.90
N THR A 525 4.65 14.96 -30.88
CA THR A 525 5.73 15.96 -30.73
C THR A 525 5.21 17.39 -30.52
N GLY A 526 4.01 17.70 -31.01
CA GLY A 526 3.36 19.00 -30.80
C GLY A 526 3.05 19.32 -29.32
N HIS A 527 2.97 18.32 -28.45
CA HIS A 527 2.83 18.50 -27.00
C HIS A 527 4.10 19.05 -26.34
N PHE A 528 5.22 19.06 -27.05
CA PHE A 528 6.50 19.62 -26.58
C PHE A 528 6.87 20.93 -27.28
N VAL A 529 5.94 21.52 -28.04
CA VAL A 529 6.11 22.81 -28.72
C VAL A 529 5.23 23.86 -28.03
N PRO A 530 5.81 24.73 -27.19
CA PRO A 530 5.05 25.70 -26.37
C PRO A 530 4.11 26.61 -27.16
N GLU A 531 4.40 26.86 -28.44
CA GLU A 531 3.60 27.72 -29.32
C GLU A 531 2.29 27.04 -29.80
N LEU A 532 2.19 25.72 -29.68
CA LEU A 532 1.00 24.95 -30.06
C LEU A 532 0.01 24.83 -28.89
N LYS A 533 -1.26 24.57 -29.20
CA LYS A 533 -2.34 24.49 -28.21
C LYS A 533 -2.04 23.44 -27.13
N ASP A 534 -1.61 22.25 -27.52
CA ASP A 534 -1.38 21.17 -26.55
C ASP A 534 -0.04 21.33 -25.82
N GLY A 535 0.99 21.88 -26.48
CA GLY A 535 2.23 22.24 -25.81
C GLY A 535 2.07 23.36 -24.77
N ARG A 536 1.20 24.35 -25.02
CA ARG A 536 0.84 25.35 -24.00
C ARG A 536 0.29 24.73 -22.73
N LYS A 537 -0.61 23.74 -22.86
CA LYS A 537 -1.18 23.05 -21.69
C LYS A 537 -0.12 22.33 -20.86
N VAL A 538 0.88 21.73 -21.50
CA VAL A 538 1.97 21.03 -20.80
C VAL A 538 2.88 22.02 -20.07
N VAL A 539 3.23 23.13 -20.72
CA VAL A 539 4.04 24.21 -20.12
C VAL A 539 3.29 24.86 -18.95
N GLU A 540 1.99 25.12 -19.11
CA GLU A 540 1.12 25.66 -18.06
C GLU A 540 1.00 24.68 -16.88
N ALA A 541 0.78 23.39 -17.15
CA ALA A 541 0.72 22.36 -16.10
C ALA A 541 2.04 22.24 -15.32
N LEU A 542 3.20 22.43 -15.98
CA LEU A 542 4.49 22.47 -15.32
C LEU A 542 4.77 23.80 -14.58
N GLY A 543 3.92 24.81 -14.72
CA GLY A 543 4.19 26.16 -14.22
C GLY A 543 5.46 26.75 -14.82
N LEU A 544 5.72 26.51 -16.11
CA LEU A 544 6.81 27.12 -16.86
C LEU A 544 6.33 28.43 -17.51
N PRO A 545 7.21 29.44 -17.70
CA PRO A 545 6.82 30.69 -18.32
C PRO A 545 6.32 30.47 -19.77
N PRO A 546 5.28 31.20 -20.21
CA PRO A 546 4.77 31.08 -21.56
C PRO A 546 5.83 31.51 -22.59
N PRO A 547 5.77 30.99 -23.83
CA PRO A 547 6.67 31.43 -24.89
C PRO A 547 6.48 32.93 -25.17
N GLU A 548 7.58 33.64 -25.42
CA GLU A 548 7.54 35.06 -25.78
C GLU A 548 6.67 35.24 -27.05
N LYS A 549 5.71 36.18 -27.01
CA LYS A 549 4.93 36.50 -28.20
C LYS A 549 5.89 37.00 -29.30
N PRO A 550 5.79 36.48 -30.54
CA PRO A 550 6.62 36.99 -31.62
C PRO A 550 6.38 38.49 -31.78
N LYS A 551 7.45 39.30 -31.72
CA LYS A 551 7.40 40.73 -32.01
C LYS A 551 6.73 40.90 -33.38
N ALA A 552 5.61 41.61 -33.42
CA ALA A 552 4.90 41.89 -34.66
C ALA A 552 5.88 42.49 -35.68
N ARG A 553 6.10 41.80 -36.81
CA ARG A 553 6.86 42.38 -37.92
C ARG A 553 6.14 43.65 -38.37
N PRO A 554 6.85 44.79 -38.56
CA PRO A 554 6.22 46.00 -39.08
C PRO A 554 5.58 45.67 -40.43
N SER A 555 4.31 46.03 -40.61
CA SER A 555 3.64 45.86 -41.89
C SER A 555 4.38 46.69 -42.94
N ALA A 556 5.02 46.00 -43.89
CA ALA A 556 5.57 46.66 -45.06
C ALA A 556 4.38 47.21 -45.87
N LYS A 557 4.11 48.52 -45.74
CA LYS A 557 3.19 49.25 -46.61
C LYS A 557 3.65 49.06 -48.05
N ARG A 558 2.95 48.21 -48.80
CA ARG A 558 3.02 48.16 -50.27
C ARG A 558 2.69 49.56 -50.79
N ARG A 559 3.68 50.25 -51.36
CA ARG A 559 3.47 51.44 -52.18
C ARG A 559 2.66 51.02 -53.43
N PRO A 560 1.61 51.76 -53.81
CA PRO A 560 0.93 51.50 -55.06
C PRO A 560 1.85 51.90 -56.23
N ALA A 561 1.89 51.06 -57.26
CA ALA A 561 2.54 51.39 -58.52
C ALA A 561 1.81 52.60 -59.14
N LYS A 562 2.57 53.65 -59.49
CA LYS A 562 2.09 54.71 -60.38
C LYS A 562 2.33 54.23 -61.82
N THR A 563 1.24 54.24 -62.58
CA THR A 563 1.05 54.28 -64.05
C THR A 563 2.27 54.03 -64.93
#